data_AF-A0A9E4ZM35-F1
#
_entry.id   AF-A0A9E4ZM35-F1
#
_cell.length_a   1.000
_cell.length_b   1.000
_cell.length_c   1.000
_cell.angle_alpha   90.00
_cell.angle_beta   90.00
_cell.angle_gamma   90.00
#
_symmetry.space_group_name_H-M   'P 1'
#
loop_
_entity.id
_entity.type
_entity.pdbx_description
1 polymer ?
#
loop_
_entity_poly.entity_id
_entity_poly.type
_entity_poly.pdbx_seq_one_letter_code
_entity_poly.pdbx_strand_id
1 'polypeptide(L)'
;MPNYCPECGKELISPNAEICPHCGVRLKEIVINRRSPVLAAILSFFISGLGQIYNGQFGKGIAYFIIYMFCFLSLFFLIGFLLIPLWWLIGIVDAYVSATRINAGEDASKFINT
;
A
#
# COMPACT_ATOMS: atom_id res chain seq x y z
N MET A 1 -24.70 -10.54 -0.53
CA MET A 1 -24.16 -11.29 -1.70
C MET A 1 -25.34 -11.78 -2.50
N PRO A 2 -25.31 -11.75 -3.84
CA PRO A 2 -26.43 -12.21 -4.67
C PRO A 2 -26.68 -13.72 -4.43
N ASN A 3 -27.94 -14.13 -4.35
CA ASN A 3 -28.33 -15.55 -4.24
C ASN A 3 -28.29 -16.28 -5.59
N TYR A 4 -27.84 -15.62 -6.64
CA TYR A 4 -27.82 -16.11 -8.01
C TYR A 4 -26.48 -15.77 -8.68
N CYS A 5 -26.11 -16.56 -9.68
CA CYS A 5 -24.91 -16.33 -10.49
C CYS A 5 -25.16 -15.20 -11.51
N PRO A 6 -24.27 -14.19 -11.62
CA PRO A 6 -24.43 -13.08 -12.56
C PRO A 6 -24.26 -13.49 -14.03
N GLU A 7 -23.53 -14.57 -14.31
CA GLU A 7 -23.29 -15.06 -15.68
C GLU A 7 -24.39 -16.00 -16.19
N CYS A 8 -24.86 -16.95 -15.35
CA CYS A 8 -25.81 -17.98 -15.80
C CYS A 8 -27.21 -17.86 -15.19
N GLY A 9 -27.44 -16.94 -14.25
CA GLY A 9 -28.75 -16.66 -13.65
C GLY A 9 -29.29 -17.73 -12.69
N LYS A 10 -28.57 -18.83 -12.44
CA LYS A 10 -29.00 -19.89 -11.51
C LYS A 10 -28.72 -19.53 -10.06
N GLU A 11 -29.57 -20.03 -9.17
CA GLU A 11 -29.39 -19.89 -7.73
C GLU A 11 -28.09 -20.56 -7.25
N LEU A 12 -27.46 -19.93 -6.27
CA LEU A 12 -26.26 -20.44 -5.63
C LEU A 12 -26.65 -21.30 -4.43
N ILE A 13 -26.05 -22.49 -4.34
CA ILE A 13 -26.25 -23.42 -3.23
C ILE A 13 -25.79 -22.79 -1.90
N SER A 14 -24.80 -21.90 -1.96
CA SER A 14 -24.35 -21.13 -0.81
C SER A 14 -24.09 -19.67 -1.18
N PRO A 15 -24.39 -18.71 -0.27
CA PRO A 15 -24.12 -17.29 -0.49
C PRO A 15 -22.62 -16.96 -0.57
N ASN A 16 -21.74 -17.89 -0.16
CA ASN A 16 -20.28 -17.76 -0.18
C ASN A 16 -19.60 -18.69 -1.21
N ALA A 17 -20.34 -19.18 -2.23
CA ALA A 17 -19.75 -20.03 -3.26
C ALA A 17 -18.59 -19.30 -3.97
N GLU A 18 -17.38 -19.87 -3.98
CA GLU A 18 -16.23 -19.26 -4.68
C GLU A 18 -16.29 -19.49 -6.19
N ILE A 19 -16.90 -20.60 -6.61
CA ILE A 19 -17.11 -21.02 -8.00
C ILE A 19 -18.57 -21.43 -8.13
N CYS A 20 -19.24 -20.99 -9.20
CA CYS A 20 -20.59 -21.42 -9.50
C CYS A 20 -20.59 -22.91 -9.91
N PRO A 21 -21.35 -23.79 -9.23
CA PRO A 21 -21.40 -25.22 -9.56
C PRO A 21 -22.09 -25.52 -10.91
N HIS A 22 -22.77 -24.54 -11.51
CA HIS A 22 -23.52 -24.74 -12.75
C HIS A 22 -22.77 -24.30 -14.01
N CYS A 23 -21.99 -23.23 -13.95
CA CYS A 23 -21.28 -22.67 -15.12
C CYS A 23 -19.77 -22.57 -14.92
N GLY A 24 -19.26 -22.68 -13.68
CA GLY A 24 -17.84 -22.64 -13.38
C GLY A 24 -17.23 -21.24 -13.24
N VAL A 25 -18.01 -20.15 -13.35
CA VAL A 25 -17.48 -18.79 -13.10
C VAL A 25 -17.05 -18.64 -11.65
N ARG A 26 -15.93 -17.97 -11.39
CA ARG A 26 -15.53 -17.57 -10.04
C ARG A 26 -16.39 -16.39 -9.57
N LEU A 27 -17.08 -16.57 -8.45
CA LEU A 27 -18.03 -15.61 -7.88
C LEU A 27 -17.40 -14.76 -6.77
N LYS A 28 -16.27 -15.20 -6.22
CA LYS A 28 -15.52 -14.43 -5.22
C LYS A 28 -14.92 -13.22 -5.91
N GLU A 29 -15.66 -12.12 -5.93
CA GLU A 29 -15.09 -10.81 -6.20
C GLU A 29 -13.98 -10.56 -5.18
N ILE A 30 -12.75 -10.45 -5.67
CA ILE A 30 -11.66 -9.92 -4.85
C ILE A 30 -12.01 -8.44 -4.67
N VAL A 31 -12.47 -8.05 -3.47
CA VAL A 31 -12.60 -6.65 -3.11
C VAL A 31 -11.19 -6.07 -3.07
N ILE A 32 -10.69 -5.57 -4.21
CA ILE A 32 -9.39 -4.93 -4.31
C ILE A 32 -9.54 -3.58 -3.62
N ASN A 33 -9.13 -3.52 -2.35
CA ASN A 33 -9.04 -2.27 -1.61
C ASN A 33 -7.89 -1.43 -2.19
N ARG A 34 -8.22 -0.62 -3.21
CA ARG A 34 -7.25 0.24 -3.86
C ARG A 34 -6.77 1.32 -2.89
N ARG A 35 -5.46 1.52 -2.86
CA ARG A 35 -4.82 2.60 -2.10
C ARG A 35 -4.76 3.84 -2.96
N SER A 36 -4.92 5.04 -2.39
CA SER A 36 -4.68 6.29 -3.11
C SER A 36 -3.18 6.63 -3.07
N PRO A 37 -2.46 6.64 -4.20
CA PRO A 37 -1.03 6.96 -4.21
C PRO A 37 -0.74 8.39 -3.76
N VAL A 38 -1.62 9.33 -4.14
CA VAL A 38 -1.51 10.73 -3.73
C VAL A 38 -1.72 10.87 -2.22
N LEU A 39 -2.70 10.17 -1.65
CA LEU A 39 -2.91 10.20 -0.20
C LEU A 39 -1.71 9.59 0.53
N ALA A 40 -1.15 8.48 0.05
CA ALA A 40 0.06 7.90 0.61
C ALA A 40 1.24 8.89 0.60
N ALA A 41 1.43 9.61 -0.50
CA ALA A 41 2.45 10.66 -0.62
C ALA A 41 2.23 11.82 0.35
N ILE A 42 1.00 12.33 0.46
CA ILE A 42 0.65 13.42 1.39
C ILE A 42 0.89 13.00 2.84
N LEU A 43 0.54 11.76 3.20
CA LEU A 43 0.79 11.25 4.54
C LEU A 43 2.29 11.22 4.85
N SER A 44 3.11 10.71 3.91
CA SER A 44 4.58 10.71 4.06
C SER A 44 5.21 12.10 4.03
N PHE A 45 4.58 13.07 3.35
CA PHE A 45 5.03 14.47 3.34
C PHE A 45 4.97 15.09 4.74
N PHE A 46 3.86 14.88 5.46
CA PHE A 46 3.68 15.42 6.81
C PHE A 46 4.50 14.66 7.85
N ILE A 47 4.52 13.32 7.78
CA ILE A 47 5.23 12.48 8.74
C ILE A 47 5.88 11.32 7.99
N SER A 48 7.22 11.27 8.04
CA SER A 48 8.01 10.16 7.47
C SER A 48 7.51 8.81 8.00
N GLY A 49 7.15 7.91 7.08
CA GLY A 49 6.66 6.56 7.39
C GLY A 49 5.13 6.39 7.38
N LEU A 50 4.33 7.45 7.42
CA LEU A 50 2.87 7.31 7.44
C LEU A 50 2.28 6.78 6.13
N GLY A 51 2.81 7.18 4.97
CA GLY A 51 2.35 6.66 3.68
C GLY A 51 2.58 5.14 3.57
N GLN A 52 3.70 4.65 4.10
CA GLN A 52 4.00 3.22 4.17
C GLN A 52 3.04 2.49 5.11
N ILE A 53 2.72 3.07 6.27
CA ILE A 53 1.70 2.52 7.19
C ILE A 53 0.32 2.46 6.52
N TYR A 54 -0.07 3.53 5.81
CA TYR A 54 -1.32 3.57 5.04
C TYR A 54 -1.40 2.48 3.96
N ASN A 55 -0.25 2.15 3.35
CA ASN A 55 -0.12 1.06 2.39
C ASN A 55 -0.13 -0.34 3.04
N GLY A 56 -0.27 -0.44 4.37
CA GLY A 56 -0.23 -1.70 5.12
C GLY A 56 1.18 -2.21 5.42
N GLN A 57 2.22 -1.43 5.11
CA GLN A 57 3.62 -1.79 5.28
C GLN A 57 4.14 -1.28 6.64
N PHE A 58 3.59 -1.79 7.74
CA PHE A 58 3.81 -1.23 9.08
C PHE A 58 5.29 -1.23 9.52
N GLY A 59 5.98 -2.37 9.39
CA GLY A 59 7.39 -2.47 9.76
C GLY A 59 8.29 -1.54 8.93
N LYS A 60 7.96 -1.37 7.65
CA LYS A 60 8.66 -0.43 6.77
C LYS A 60 8.42 1.02 7.20
N GLY A 61 7.17 1.39 7.51
CA GLY A 61 6.86 2.74 8.00
C GLY A 61 7.58 3.09 9.31
N ILE A 62 7.65 2.15 10.25
CA ILE A 62 8.44 2.33 11.48
C ILE A 62 9.92 2.57 11.16
N ALA A 63 10.50 1.77 10.26
CA ALA A 63 11.89 1.96 9.87
C ALA A 63 12.14 3.33 9.21
N TYR A 64 11.23 3.81 8.36
CA TYR A 64 11.31 5.17 7.78
C TYR A 64 11.31 6.28 8.84
N PHE A 65 10.47 6.12 9.87
CA PHE A 65 10.40 7.06 10.98
C PHE A 65 11.68 7.05 11.83
N ILE A 66 12.20 5.86 12.17
CA ILE A 66 13.44 5.71 12.94
C ILE A 66 14.63 6.29 12.18
N ILE A 67 14.76 6.00 10.88
CA ILE A 67 15.86 6.56 10.07
C ILE A 67 15.75 8.08 10.01
N TYR A 68 14.54 8.63 9.87
CA TYR A 68 14.33 10.07 9.89
C TYR A 68 14.80 10.72 11.21
N MET A 69 14.58 10.06 12.36
CA MET A 69 15.10 10.52 13.66
C MET A 69 16.63 10.56 13.69
N PHE A 70 17.31 9.56 13.11
CA PHE A 70 18.77 9.58 12.97
C PHE A 70 19.26 10.67 12.00
N CYS A 71 18.55 10.90 10.89
CA CYS A 71 18.82 12.03 10.00
C CYS A 71 18.69 13.36 10.75
N PHE A 72 17.69 13.50 11.61
CA PHE A 72 17.52 14.70 12.43
C PHE A 72 18.66 14.88 13.44
N LEU A 73 19.10 13.81 14.10
CA LEU A 73 20.27 13.84 15.00
C LEU A 73 21.55 14.27 14.27
N SER A 74 21.68 13.97 12.98
CA SER A 74 22.84 14.38 12.19
C SER A 74 22.93 15.89 11.91
N LEU A 75 21.91 16.69 12.28
CA LEU A 75 21.97 18.15 12.22
C LEU A 75 23.09 18.74 13.08
N PHE A 76 23.46 18.10 14.19
CA PHE A 76 24.58 18.52 15.04
C PHE A 76 25.92 18.57 14.29
N PHE A 77 26.06 17.79 13.22
CA PHE A 77 27.26 17.71 12.39
C PHE A 77 27.10 18.44 11.05
N LEU A 78 26.07 19.26 10.88
CA LEU A 78 25.68 19.97 9.65
C LEU A 78 25.33 19.07 8.44
N ILE A 79 25.70 17.80 8.45
CA ILE A 79 25.36 16.85 7.38
C ILE A 79 23.84 16.56 7.30
N GLY A 80 23.11 16.75 8.41
CA GLY A 80 21.66 16.61 8.46
C GLY A 80 20.92 17.53 7.49
N PHE A 81 21.48 18.69 7.13
CA PHE A 81 20.87 19.60 6.15
C PHE A 81 20.74 18.97 4.76
N LEU A 82 21.59 17.99 4.42
CA LEU A 82 21.51 17.23 3.17
C LEU A 82 20.71 15.92 3.35
N LEU A 83 20.92 15.22 4.46
CA LEU A 83 20.31 13.91 4.68
C LEU A 83 18.80 13.98 4.88
N ILE A 84 18.29 14.99 5.60
CA ILE A 84 16.86 15.16 5.86
C ILE A 84 16.05 15.32 4.57
N PRO A 85 16.32 16.32 3.69
CA PRO A 85 15.52 16.50 2.49
C PRO A 85 15.66 15.30 1.52
N LEU A 86 16.84 14.67 1.45
CA LEU A 86 17.03 13.47 0.64
C LEU A 86 16.16 12.30 1.15
N TRP A 87 16.24 11.98 2.44
CA TRP A 87 15.46 10.90 3.04
C TRP A 87 13.96 11.16 2.97
N TRP A 88 13.56 12.41 3.21
CA TRP A 88 12.17 12.84 3.13
C TRP A 88 11.58 12.67 1.73
N LEU A 89 12.31 13.07 0.68
CA LEU A 89 11.87 12.85 -0.71
C LEU A 89 11.79 11.36 -1.06
N ILE A 90 12.76 10.55 -0.62
CA ILE A 90 12.71 9.09 -0.79
C ILE A 90 11.44 8.52 -0.15
N GLY A 91 11.10 8.94 1.07
CA GLY A 91 9.91 8.47 1.77
C GLY A 91 8.59 8.83 1.10
N ILE A 92 8.53 10.00 0.44
CA ILE A 92 7.35 10.42 -0.33
C ILE A 92 7.21 9.59 -1.61
N VAL A 93 8.28 9.48 -2.39
CA VAL A 93 8.27 8.73 -3.66
C VAL A 93 8.00 7.26 -3.40
N ASP A 94 8.65 6.67 -2.40
CA ASP A 94 8.44 5.28 -2.01
C ASP A 94 6.99 5.00 -1.61
N ALA A 95 6.34 5.89 -0.87
CA ALA A 95 4.93 5.73 -0.49
C ALA A 95 4.00 5.77 -1.71
N TYR A 96 4.26 6.68 -2.66
CA TYR A 96 3.50 6.80 -3.90
C TYR A 96 3.65 5.56 -4.79
N VAL A 97 4.89 5.14 -5.05
CA VAL A 97 5.19 4.00 -5.91
C VAL A 97 4.69 2.70 -5.27
N SER A 98 4.87 2.53 -3.96
CA SER A 98 4.36 1.36 -3.25
C SER A 98 2.83 1.25 -3.38
N ALA A 99 2.09 2.34 -3.24
CA ALA A 99 0.64 2.36 -3.44
C ALA A 99 0.25 1.98 -4.88
N THR A 100 1.01 2.47 -5.86
CA THR A 100 0.79 2.16 -7.29
C THR A 100 1.05 0.68 -7.58
N ARG A 101 2.15 0.11 -7.07
CA ARG A 101 2.49 -1.32 -7.19
C ARG A 101 1.44 -2.21 -6.53
N ILE A 102 0.98 -1.87 -5.32
CA ILE A 102 -0.10 -2.58 -4.63
C ILE A 102 -1.38 -2.60 -5.46
N ASN A 103 -1.74 -1.47 -6.08
CA ASN A 103 -2.92 -1.39 -6.94
C ASN A 103 -2.78 -2.20 -8.23
N ALA A 104 -1.55 -2.35 -8.74
CA ALA A 104 -1.22 -3.14 -9.92
C ALA A 104 -1.07 -4.65 -9.62
N GLY A 105 -1.10 -5.06 -8.35
CA GLY A 105 -0.81 -6.44 -7.94
C GLY A 105 0.68 -6.81 -8.05
N GLU A 106 1.56 -5.80 -8.14
CA GLU A 106 3.00 -5.96 -8.21
C GLU A 106 3.63 -6.08 -6.82
N ASP A 107 4.84 -6.64 -6.75
CA ASP A 107 5.60 -6.71 -5.50
C ASP A 107 6.04 -5.32 -5.02
N ALA A 108 5.56 -4.96 -3.84
CA ALA A 108 5.92 -3.73 -3.13
C ALA A 108 6.69 -4.01 -1.83
N SER A 109 7.16 -5.24 -1.61
CA SER A 109 7.81 -5.67 -0.36
C SER A 109 9.21 -5.07 -0.14
N LYS A 110 9.86 -4.58 -1.21
CA LYS A 110 11.17 -3.92 -1.11
C LYS A 110 11.13 -2.75 -0.13
N PHE A 111 12.22 -2.58 0.60
CA PHE A 111 12.35 -1.50 1.56
C PHE A 111 12.28 -0.11 0.90
N ILE A 112 12.83 0.05 -0.30
CA ILE A 112 12.69 1.25 -1.12
C ILE A 112 12.15 0.83 -2.49
N ASN A 113 10.96 1.31 -2.81
CA ASN A 113 10.28 1.21 -4.09
C ASN A 113 10.39 2.57 -4.77
N THR A 114 11.47 2.80 -5.48
CA THR A 114 11.62 3.89 -6.44
C THR A 114 11.54 3.36 -7.87
#